data_AF-A0A8H6FSK8-F1
#
_entry.id   AF-A0A8H6FSK8-F1
#
_cell.length_a   1.000
_cell.length_b   1.000
_cell.length_c   1.000
_cell.angle_alpha   90.00
_cell.angle_beta   90.00
_cell.angle_gamma   90.00
#
_symmetry.space_group_name_H-M   'P 1'
#
loop_
_entity.id
_entity.type
_entity.pdbx_description
1 polymer ?
#
loop_
_entity_poly.entity_id
_entity_poly.type
_entity_poly.pdbx_seq_one_letter_code
_entity_poly.pdbx_strand_id
1 'polypeptide(L)'
;MSQRSVSILAFAAGYKENVPEIAEFLPVSHGTRAVRFADGRVEEDVDAILFATGYYYSFPFLSSSLESKLISTGERVQHLYKHLFYIDDPTIAFIGLPAKIIPFRTAEGQGAVVARVWADRLDLPSTSEMSRWEEDVVAEHGVGRSFHVLSFPKDIDYHNELVDWATRATGRGGKMSMRWSAKERWARERFPAIKKAFADEGDARHDIKTLQELGFDYDAWLREQLPQNGVEAGHS
;
A
#
# COMPACT_ATOMS: atom_id res chain seq x y z
N MET A 1 -0.39 -16.10 0.11
CA MET A 1 -1.76 -16.06 -0.44
C MET A 1 -2.04 -14.66 -0.96
N SER A 2 -2.46 -14.52 -2.23
CA SER A 2 -2.90 -13.24 -2.80
C SER A 2 -4.15 -12.76 -2.07
N GLN A 3 -4.12 -11.59 -1.43
CA GLN A 3 -5.34 -10.99 -0.89
C GLN A 3 -6.22 -10.57 -2.06
N ARG A 4 -7.32 -11.33 -2.25
CA ARG A 4 -8.38 -11.02 -3.22
C ARG A 4 -8.92 -9.61 -2.94
N SER A 5 -8.59 -8.66 -3.80
CA SER A 5 -9.25 -7.36 -3.82
C SER A 5 -10.54 -7.54 -4.62
N VAL A 6 -11.71 -7.37 -3.99
CA VAL A 6 -12.99 -7.38 -4.72
C VAL A 6 -12.93 -6.24 -5.73
N SER A 7 -13.05 -6.56 -7.03
CA SER A 7 -13.11 -5.55 -8.08
C SER A 7 -14.45 -4.82 -7.95
N ILE A 8 -14.41 -3.58 -7.48
CA ILE A 8 -15.59 -2.71 -7.33
C ILE A 8 -16.04 -2.13 -8.68
N LEU A 9 -15.19 -2.23 -9.71
CA LEU A 9 -15.56 -1.96 -11.09
C LEU A 9 -16.34 -3.18 -11.62
N ALA A 10 -17.65 -3.14 -11.43
CA ALA A 10 -18.58 -4.03 -12.12
C ALA A 10 -18.69 -3.52 -13.56
N PHE A 11 -18.01 -4.19 -14.49
CA PHE A 11 -18.41 -4.07 -15.88
C PHE A 11 -19.67 -4.93 -16.12
N ALA A 12 -20.45 -4.57 -17.15
CA ALA A 12 -21.77 -5.12 -17.45
C ALA A 12 -21.91 -6.63 -17.15
N ALA A 13 -22.95 -6.99 -16.39
CA ALA A 13 -23.22 -8.35 -15.98
C ALA A 13 -23.43 -9.26 -17.20
N GLY A 14 -22.58 -10.28 -17.36
CA GLY A 14 -22.78 -11.34 -18.37
C GLY A 14 -21.54 -12.07 -18.88
N TYR A 15 -20.34 -11.51 -18.74
CA TYR A 15 -19.11 -12.10 -19.33
C TYR A 15 -18.01 -12.43 -18.31
N LYS A 16 -18.30 -12.29 -17.01
CA LYS A 16 -17.34 -12.54 -15.94
C LYS A 16 -17.94 -13.51 -14.93
N GLU A 17 -17.21 -14.58 -14.68
CA GLU A 17 -17.47 -15.49 -13.58
C GLU A 17 -16.30 -15.43 -12.59
N ASN A 18 -16.60 -15.41 -11.29
CA ASN A 18 -15.57 -15.56 -10.26
C ASN A 18 -15.53 -17.03 -9.84
N VAL A 19 -14.39 -17.67 -10.07
CA VAL A 19 -14.14 -19.09 -9.74
C VAL A 19 -13.03 -19.22 -8.68
N PRO A 20 -12.84 -20.41 -8.08
CA PRO A 20 -11.66 -20.69 -7.26
C PRO A 20 -10.35 -20.59 -8.05
N GLU A 21 -9.23 -20.67 -7.34
CA GLU A 21 -7.92 -20.72 -7.99
C GLU A 21 -7.76 -21.96 -8.88
N ILE A 22 -6.93 -21.83 -9.91
CA ILE A 22 -6.56 -22.95 -10.78
C ILE A 22 -5.66 -23.88 -9.96
N ALA A 23 -6.14 -25.11 -9.76
CA ALA A 23 -5.40 -26.18 -9.10
C ALA A 23 -4.48 -26.92 -10.08
N GLU A 24 -4.90 -27.07 -11.35
CA GLU A 24 -4.17 -27.85 -12.35
C GLU A 24 -4.42 -27.29 -13.77
N PHE A 25 -3.37 -27.27 -14.59
CA PHE A 25 -3.48 -27.02 -16.03
C PHE A 25 -3.55 -28.37 -16.75
N LEU A 26 -4.58 -28.57 -17.57
CA LEU A 26 -4.84 -29.79 -18.32
C LEU A 26 -4.54 -29.53 -19.81
N PRO A 27 -3.29 -29.74 -20.27
CA PRO A 27 -2.92 -29.49 -21.66
C PRO A 27 -3.56 -30.51 -22.61
N VAL A 28 -3.55 -30.17 -23.91
CA VAL A 28 -4.19 -30.92 -25.03
C VAL A 28 -3.82 -32.40 -25.09
N SER A 29 -2.70 -32.82 -24.49
CA SER A 29 -2.37 -34.24 -24.32
C SER A 29 -3.44 -35.06 -23.57
N HIS A 30 -4.37 -34.39 -22.89
CA HIS A 30 -5.53 -34.98 -22.22
C HIS A 30 -6.86 -34.87 -23.01
N GLY A 31 -6.82 -34.40 -24.27
CA GLY A 31 -7.97 -34.38 -25.18
C GLY A 31 -8.56 -32.98 -25.45
N THR A 32 -8.44 -32.03 -24.52
CA THR A 32 -8.89 -30.63 -24.69
C THR A 32 -7.99 -29.64 -23.94
N ARG A 33 -8.13 -28.34 -24.21
CA ARG A 33 -7.46 -27.25 -23.49
C ARG A 33 -8.26 -26.92 -22.24
N ALA A 34 -7.85 -27.39 -21.07
CA ALA A 34 -8.65 -27.22 -19.86
C ALA A 34 -7.87 -26.76 -18.64
N VAL A 35 -8.61 -26.27 -17.64
CA VAL A 35 -8.10 -26.00 -16.29
C VAL A 35 -9.01 -26.64 -15.26
N ARG A 36 -8.44 -27.17 -14.17
CA ARG A 36 -9.18 -27.64 -13.00
C ARG A 36 -9.10 -26.59 -11.91
N PHE A 37 -10.23 -26.15 -11.38
CA PHE A 37 -10.28 -25.27 -10.22
C PHE A 37 -10.20 -26.07 -8.92
N ALA A 38 -9.88 -25.38 -7.82
CA ALA A 38 -9.73 -26.00 -6.50
C ALA A 38 -11.01 -26.68 -5.94
N ASP A 39 -12.19 -26.35 -6.47
CA ASP A 39 -13.46 -27.02 -6.16
C ASP A 39 -13.71 -28.29 -7.00
N GLY A 40 -12.77 -28.63 -7.90
CA GLY A 40 -12.85 -29.77 -8.80
C GLY A 40 -13.53 -29.49 -10.13
N ARG A 41 -14.16 -28.33 -10.33
CA ARG A 41 -14.74 -27.95 -11.64
C ARG A 41 -13.64 -27.90 -12.68
N VAL A 42 -13.95 -28.43 -13.87
CA VAL A 42 -13.10 -28.36 -15.04
C VAL A 42 -13.72 -27.38 -16.03
N GLU A 43 -12.93 -26.42 -16.50
CA GLU A 43 -13.30 -25.52 -17.58
C GLU A 43 -12.52 -25.92 -18.83
N GLU A 44 -13.23 -26.22 -19.91
CA GLU A 44 -12.66 -26.68 -21.18
C GLU A 44 -12.61 -25.54 -22.21
N ASP A 45 -11.94 -25.79 -23.33
CA ASP A 45 -11.77 -24.85 -24.45
C ASP A 45 -11.19 -23.48 -24.06
N VAL A 46 -10.33 -23.44 -23.04
CA VAL A 46 -9.67 -22.22 -22.60
C VAL A 46 -8.66 -21.75 -23.64
N ASP A 47 -8.95 -20.63 -24.30
CA ASP A 47 -8.08 -20.05 -25.33
C ASP A 47 -6.84 -19.35 -24.77
N ALA A 48 -6.98 -18.67 -23.63
CA ALA A 48 -5.91 -17.87 -23.05
C ALA A 48 -5.98 -17.86 -21.52
N ILE A 49 -4.80 -17.84 -20.90
CA ILE A 49 -4.63 -17.69 -19.46
C ILE A 49 -3.72 -16.49 -19.21
N LEU A 50 -4.26 -15.46 -18.56
CA LEU A 50 -3.52 -14.26 -18.21
C LEU A 50 -3.16 -14.27 -16.71
N PHE A 51 -1.88 -14.47 -16.41
CA PHE A 51 -1.38 -14.37 -15.04
C PHE A 51 -1.27 -12.91 -14.60
N ALA A 52 -2.28 -12.43 -13.88
CA ALA A 52 -2.28 -11.13 -13.21
C ALA A 52 -1.90 -11.25 -11.72
N THR A 53 -0.92 -12.10 -11.39
CA THR A 53 -0.55 -12.49 -10.01
C THR A 53 0.46 -11.56 -9.32
N GLY A 54 0.69 -10.38 -9.90
CA GLY A 54 1.66 -9.41 -9.39
C GLY A 54 3.10 -9.72 -9.79
N TYR A 55 4.05 -9.17 -9.04
CA TYR A 55 5.48 -9.18 -9.36
C TYR A 55 6.32 -9.61 -8.15
N TYR A 56 7.60 -9.88 -8.40
CA TYR A 56 8.63 -10.13 -7.39
C TYR A 56 9.65 -9.00 -7.41
N TYR A 57 10.27 -8.75 -6.26
CA TYR A 57 11.42 -7.84 -6.16
C TYR A 57 12.68 -8.51 -6.74
N SER A 58 13.44 -7.74 -7.51
CA SER A 58 14.73 -8.15 -8.07
C SER A 58 15.59 -6.91 -8.29
N PHE A 59 16.89 -7.03 -8.03
CA PHE A 59 17.85 -5.94 -8.18
C PHE A 59 19.09 -6.47 -8.93
N PRO A 60 18.97 -6.80 -10.23
CA PRO A 60 20.00 -7.51 -11.00
C PRO A 60 21.24 -6.67 -11.31
N PHE A 61 21.32 -5.47 -10.73
CA PHE A 61 22.46 -4.56 -10.79
C PHE A 61 23.32 -4.63 -9.52
N LEU A 62 22.85 -5.27 -8.45
CA LEU A 62 23.63 -5.49 -7.23
C LEU A 62 24.59 -6.67 -7.43
N SER A 63 25.68 -6.69 -6.66
CA SER A 63 26.55 -7.87 -6.64
C SER A 63 25.79 -9.09 -6.12
N SER A 64 26.11 -10.28 -6.62
CA SER A 64 25.42 -11.51 -6.20
C SER A 64 25.50 -11.75 -4.69
N SER A 65 26.58 -11.31 -4.04
CA SER A 65 26.76 -11.42 -2.59
C SER A 65 25.85 -10.49 -1.78
N LEU A 66 25.48 -9.33 -2.34
CA LEU A 66 24.54 -8.40 -1.71
C LEU A 66 23.09 -8.75 -2.06
N GLU A 67 22.82 -9.06 -3.34
CA GLU A 67 21.48 -9.43 -3.79
C GLU A 67 20.95 -10.66 -3.05
N SER A 68 21.78 -11.69 -2.84
CA SER A 68 21.38 -12.91 -2.10
C SER A 68 21.04 -12.68 -0.62
N LYS A 69 21.50 -11.59 -0.01
CA LYS A 69 21.09 -11.20 1.35
C LYS A 69 19.73 -10.51 1.33
N LEU A 70 19.56 -9.58 0.39
CA LEU A 70 18.36 -8.75 0.29
C LEU A 70 17.17 -9.51 -0.29
N ILE A 71 17.41 -10.42 -1.23
CA ILE A 71 16.39 -11.12 -2.01
C ILE A 71 16.58 -12.62 -1.85
N SER A 72 15.58 -13.28 -1.26
CA SER A 72 15.48 -14.76 -1.21
C SER A 72 14.50 -15.26 -2.28
N THR A 73 13.21 -15.24 -2.00
CA THR A 73 12.15 -15.68 -2.92
C THR A 73 11.65 -14.54 -3.84
N GLY A 74 12.14 -13.32 -3.65
CA GLY A 74 11.62 -12.11 -4.30
C GLY A 74 10.29 -11.60 -3.73
N GLU A 75 9.73 -12.25 -2.71
CA GLU A 75 8.45 -11.82 -2.12
C GLU A 75 8.57 -10.54 -1.29
N ARG A 76 9.75 -10.26 -0.73
CA ARG A 76 10.08 -9.03 -0.02
C ARG A 76 11.56 -8.71 -0.16
N VAL A 77 11.94 -7.49 0.23
CA VAL A 77 13.33 -7.11 0.45
C VAL A 77 13.63 -7.28 1.94
N GLN A 78 14.69 -8.03 2.26
CA GLN A 78 15.06 -8.40 3.62
C GLN A 78 16.08 -7.43 4.23
N HIS A 79 16.26 -7.49 5.55
CA HIS A 79 17.26 -6.72 6.29
C HIS A 79 17.05 -5.22 6.16
N LEU A 80 15.79 -4.77 6.18
CA LEU A 80 15.45 -3.35 6.04
C LEU A 80 14.90 -2.78 7.34
N TYR A 81 15.36 -1.58 7.70
CA TYR A 81 14.75 -0.74 8.72
C TYR A 81 13.75 0.22 8.08
N LYS A 82 12.53 0.29 8.61
CA LYS A 82 11.45 1.17 8.15
C LYS A 82 11.14 1.05 6.65
N HIS A 83 11.37 -0.15 6.07
CA HIS A 83 11.29 -0.43 4.62
C HIS A 83 12.21 0.46 3.76
N LEU A 84 13.27 1.02 4.36
CA LEU A 84 14.13 2.04 3.79
C LEU A 84 15.60 1.61 3.77
N PHE A 85 16.24 1.59 4.93
CA PHE A 85 17.69 1.44 5.06
C PHE A 85 18.07 -0.03 5.16
N TYR A 86 19.09 -0.46 4.43
CA TYR A 86 19.70 -1.76 4.65
C TYR A 86 20.41 -1.76 6.00
N ILE A 87 20.03 -2.67 6.88
CA ILE A 87 20.42 -2.67 8.30
C ILE A 87 21.94 -2.84 8.47
N ASP A 88 22.55 -3.71 7.66
CA ASP A 88 23.99 -4.00 7.76
C ASP A 88 24.86 -2.88 7.19
N ASP A 89 24.32 -2.08 6.26
CA ASP A 89 25.00 -0.94 5.63
C ASP A 89 23.98 0.16 5.23
N PRO A 90 23.70 1.13 6.12
CA PRO A 90 22.72 2.19 5.87
C PRO A 90 23.12 3.22 4.81
N THR A 91 24.29 3.08 4.20
CA THR A 91 24.62 3.82 2.96
C THR A 91 23.82 3.32 1.76
N ILE A 92 23.13 2.18 1.91
CA ILE A 92 22.19 1.64 0.94
C ILE A 92 20.76 1.83 1.46
N ALA A 93 19.92 2.45 0.63
CA ALA A 93 18.50 2.67 0.94
C ALA A 93 17.61 2.40 -0.28
N PHE A 94 16.39 1.96 -0.01
CA PHE A 94 15.35 1.67 -0.99
C PHE A 94 14.18 2.62 -0.80
N ILE A 95 13.68 3.20 -1.89
CA ILE A 95 12.54 4.10 -1.89
C ILE A 95 11.44 3.49 -2.76
N GLY A 96 10.20 3.53 -2.27
CA GLY A 96 9.02 3.08 -3.01
C GLY A 96 8.68 1.59 -2.86
N LEU A 97 9.30 0.88 -1.92
CA LEU A 97 8.95 -0.53 -1.64
C LEU A 97 7.53 -0.74 -1.08
N PRO A 98 7.00 0.12 -0.18
CA PRO A 98 5.68 -0.14 0.40
C PRO A 98 4.55 -0.22 -0.63
N ALA A 99 3.64 -1.17 -0.43
CA ALA A 99 2.47 -1.41 -1.27
C ALA A 99 1.16 -1.01 -0.56
N LYS A 100 0.10 -0.79 -1.34
CA LYS A 100 -1.22 -0.32 -0.88
C LYS A 100 -1.19 1.08 -0.20
N ILE A 101 -0.23 1.91 -0.62
CA ILE A 101 0.03 3.27 -0.15
C ILE A 101 -0.32 4.32 -1.24
N ILE A 102 -0.04 5.62 -0.99
CA ILE A 102 -0.07 6.68 -2.02
C ILE A 102 1.38 6.94 -2.52
N PRO A 103 1.77 6.41 -3.69
CA PRO A 103 3.18 6.25 -4.08
C PRO A 103 4.04 7.50 -3.97
N PHE A 104 3.59 8.59 -4.56
CA PHE A 104 4.41 9.80 -4.65
C PHE A 104 4.59 10.49 -3.29
N ARG A 105 3.57 10.46 -2.41
CA ARG A 105 3.69 11.06 -1.08
C ARG A 105 4.60 10.24 -0.18
N THR A 106 4.42 8.92 -0.19
CA THR A 106 5.28 8.02 0.56
C THR A 106 6.74 8.11 0.09
N ALA A 107 7.00 8.07 -1.22
CA ALA A 107 8.35 8.19 -1.77
C ALA A 107 9.00 9.55 -1.45
N GLU A 108 8.22 10.64 -1.45
CA GLU A 108 8.71 11.98 -1.07
C GLU A 108 9.11 12.04 0.42
N GLY A 109 8.30 11.45 1.32
CA GLY A 109 8.64 11.35 2.73
C GLY A 109 9.87 10.48 2.98
N GLN A 110 9.96 9.34 2.29
CA GLN A 110 11.09 8.43 2.33
C GLN A 110 12.39 9.13 1.88
N GLY A 111 12.36 9.82 0.74
CA GLY A 111 13.50 10.60 0.24
C GLY A 111 13.91 11.73 1.18
N ALA A 112 12.94 12.38 1.84
CA ALA A 112 13.23 13.43 2.81
C ALA A 112 14.01 12.90 4.03
N VAL A 113 13.68 11.71 4.53
CA VAL A 113 14.40 11.04 5.63
C VAL A 113 15.78 10.57 5.17
N VAL A 114 15.87 9.83 4.06
CA VAL A 114 17.14 9.31 3.53
C VAL A 114 18.16 10.42 3.31
N ALA A 115 17.74 11.52 2.67
CA ALA A 115 18.63 12.66 2.42
C ALA A 115 19.14 13.32 3.71
N ARG A 116 18.34 13.31 4.79
CA ARG A 116 18.73 13.89 6.08
C ARG A 116 19.67 12.97 6.86
N VAL A 117 19.45 11.66 6.80
CA VAL A 117 20.35 10.66 7.39
C VAL A 117 21.71 10.72 6.69
N TRP A 118 21.75 10.68 5.36
CA TRP A 118 23.02 10.73 4.61
C TRP A 118 23.72 12.10 4.67
N ALA A 119 23.01 13.16 5.07
CA ALA A 119 23.60 14.47 5.35
C ALA A 119 24.07 14.63 6.80
N ASP A 120 24.04 13.56 7.61
CA ASP A 120 24.40 13.58 9.04
C ASP A 120 23.54 14.56 9.86
N ARG A 121 22.28 14.72 9.46
CA ARG A 121 21.30 15.60 10.14
C ARG A 121 20.26 14.82 10.93
N LEU A 122 20.19 13.51 10.74
CA LEU A 122 19.35 12.58 11.48
C LEU A 122 20.13 11.31 11.76
N ASP A 123 20.09 10.87 13.01
CA ASP A 123 20.68 9.61 13.41
C ASP A 123 19.73 8.45 13.13
N LEU A 124 20.33 7.30 12.77
CA LEU A 124 19.67 6.02 12.83
C LEU A 124 19.84 5.40 14.22
N PRO A 125 18.87 4.61 14.72
CA PRO A 125 19.07 3.87 15.95
C PRO A 125 20.12 2.77 15.76
N SER A 126 20.48 2.08 16.84
CA SER A 126 21.47 0.99 16.77
C SER A 126 20.99 -0.13 15.83
N THR A 127 21.94 -0.88 15.26
CA THR A 127 21.65 -2.08 14.44
C THR A 127 20.70 -3.03 15.18
N SER A 128 20.87 -3.21 16.49
CA SER A 128 19.99 -4.06 17.31
C SER A 128 18.54 -3.59 17.38
N GLU A 129 18.30 -2.28 17.36
CA GLU A 129 16.96 -1.70 17.37
C GLU A 129 16.33 -1.79 15.98
N MET A 130 17.14 -1.59 14.93
CA MET A 130 16.71 -1.76 13.55
C MET A 130 16.31 -3.20 13.23
N SER A 131 17.11 -4.19 13.67
CA SER A 131 16.79 -5.61 13.52
C SER A 131 15.54 -6.00 14.30
N ARG A 132 15.40 -5.54 15.55
CA ARG A 132 14.17 -5.76 16.34
C ARG A 132 12.94 -5.20 15.64
N TRP A 133 13.05 -4.02 15.04
CA TRP A 133 11.95 -3.46 14.24
C TRP A 133 11.55 -4.38 13.07
N GLU A 134 12.52 -4.95 12.35
CA GLU A 134 12.21 -5.91 11.27
C GLU A 134 11.53 -7.17 11.81
N GLU A 135 12.03 -7.71 12.91
CA GLU A 135 11.46 -8.89 13.59
C GLU A 135 10.00 -8.66 14.01
N ASP A 136 9.70 -7.49 14.57
CA ASP A 136 8.33 -7.10 14.97
C ASP A 136 7.39 -7.04 13.76
N VAL A 137 7.85 -6.46 12.64
CA VAL A 137 7.06 -6.43 11.40
C VAL A 137 6.86 -7.82 10.83
N VAL A 138 7.88 -8.69 10.89
CA VAL A 138 7.75 -10.10 10.48
C VAL A 138 6.75 -10.84 11.37
N ALA A 139 6.75 -10.60 12.69
CA ALA A 139 5.81 -11.21 13.61
C ALA A 139 4.36 -10.78 13.32
N GLU A 140 4.16 -9.52 12.90
CA GLU A 140 2.84 -8.99 12.57
C GLU A 140 2.36 -9.40 11.16
N HIS A 141 3.22 -9.31 10.14
CA HIS A 141 2.85 -9.43 8.73
C HIS A 141 3.27 -10.76 8.08
N GLY A 142 4.11 -11.54 8.75
CA GLY A 142 4.78 -12.71 8.19
C GLY A 142 6.00 -12.36 7.32
N VAL A 143 6.75 -13.40 6.96
CA VAL A 143 8.04 -13.30 6.24
C VAL A 143 7.91 -13.04 4.73
N GLY A 144 6.70 -13.07 4.17
CA GLY A 144 6.46 -13.07 2.73
C GLY A 144 5.95 -11.73 2.19
N ARG A 145 5.14 -11.80 1.13
CA ARG A 145 4.63 -10.65 0.35
C ARG A 145 3.93 -9.55 1.16
N SER A 146 3.41 -9.86 2.33
CA SER A 146 2.68 -8.91 3.18
C SER A 146 3.60 -7.97 3.97
N PHE A 147 4.91 -8.23 4.03
CA PHE A 147 5.86 -7.46 4.83
C PHE A 147 5.88 -5.96 4.47
N HIS A 148 5.82 -5.61 3.19
CA HIS A 148 5.78 -4.22 2.72
C HIS A 148 4.35 -3.68 2.52
N VAL A 149 3.31 -4.43 2.88
CA VAL A 149 1.92 -4.00 2.67
C VAL A 149 1.47 -3.13 3.84
N LEU A 150 1.25 -1.84 3.55
CA LEU A 150 0.80 -0.85 4.53
C LEU A 150 -0.63 -0.42 4.18
N SER A 151 -1.60 -1.33 4.25
CA SER A 151 -3.01 -0.98 4.07
C SER A 151 -3.47 0.04 5.13
N PHE A 152 -4.44 0.88 4.78
CA PHE A 152 -5.04 1.84 5.71
C PHE A 152 -5.41 1.18 7.06
N PRO A 153 -5.09 1.81 8.21
CA PRO A 153 -4.54 3.17 8.36
C PRO A 153 -3.00 3.28 8.27
N LYS A 154 -2.29 2.16 8.09
CA LYS A 154 -0.82 2.10 8.21
C LYS A 154 -0.08 2.94 7.18
N ASP A 155 -0.63 3.13 5.98
CA ASP A 155 -0.03 4.02 4.98
C ASP A 155 0.02 5.47 5.44
N ILE A 156 -1.08 5.96 6.03
CA ILE A 156 -1.16 7.31 6.59
C ILE A 156 -0.21 7.43 7.79
N ASP A 157 -0.22 6.44 8.68
CA ASP A 157 0.58 6.45 9.90
C ASP A 157 2.07 6.45 9.57
N TYR A 158 2.50 5.56 8.66
CA TYR A 158 3.87 5.50 8.18
C TYR A 158 4.29 6.80 7.48
N HIS A 159 3.44 7.37 6.61
CA HIS A 159 3.75 8.64 5.96
C HIS A 159 3.94 9.78 6.97
N ASN A 160 3.05 9.89 7.94
CA ASN A 160 3.12 10.91 8.98
C ASN A 160 4.32 10.68 9.92
N GLU A 161 4.67 9.42 10.19
CA GLU A 161 5.89 9.06 10.92
C GLU A 161 7.15 9.54 10.17
N LEU A 162 7.24 9.33 8.85
CA LEU A 162 8.35 9.82 8.04
C LEU A 162 8.46 11.34 8.08
N VAL A 163 7.33 12.04 8.03
CA VAL A 163 7.30 13.50 8.18
C VAL A 163 7.82 13.91 9.56
N ASP A 164 7.31 13.30 10.63
CA ASP A 164 7.73 13.60 12.00
C ASP A 164 9.23 13.30 12.20
N TRP A 165 9.72 12.20 11.64
CA TRP A 165 11.14 11.87 11.68
C TRP A 165 11.99 12.91 10.94
N ALA A 166 11.58 13.30 9.73
CA ALA A 166 12.27 14.33 8.95
C ALA A 166 12.29 15.71 9.65
N THR A 167 11.29 16.03 10.48
CA THR A 167 11.27 17.30 11.25
C THR A 167 12.27 17.36 12.39
N ARG A 168 12.76 16.22 12.89
CA ARG A 168 13.76 16.18 13.98
C ARG A 168 15.17 16.54 13.51
N ALA A 169 15.36 16.72 12.21
CA ALA A 169 16.67 16.95 11.64
C ALA A 169 17.30 18.26 12.10
N THR A 170 18.60 18.22 12.39
CA THR A 170 19.38 19.42 12.71
C THR A 170 19.57 20.30 11.47
N GLY A 171 19.97 21.56 11.66
CA GLY A 171 20.20 22.51 10.57
C GLY A 171 18.92 23.03 9.89
N ARG A 172 19.06 23.75 8.77
CA ARG A 172 17.94 24.38 8.05
C ARG A 172 17.81 23.84 6.63
N GLY A 173 16.57 23.83 6.12
CA GLY A 173 16.26 23.52 4.72
C GLY A 173 16.13 22.03 4.38
N GLY A 174 15.91 21.77 3.10
CA GLY A 174 15.60 20.45 2.55
C GLY A 174 14.10 20.28 2.28
N LYS A 175 13.77 19.51 1.24
CA LYS A 175 12.38 19.22 0.88
C LYS A 175 11.69 18.43 2.00
N MET A 176 10.44 18.77 2.28
CA MET A 176 9.55 18.09 3.23
C MET A 176 8.32 17.60 2.48
N SER A 177 7.81 16.43 2.84
CA SER A 177 6.46 16.05 2.41
C SER A 177 5.41 16.69 3.30
N MET A 178 4.19 16.86 2.79
CA MET A 178 3.08 17.38 3.58
C MET A 178 2.62 16.31 4.57
N ARG A 179 2.38 16.70 5.83
CA ARG A 179 1.67 15.84 6.79
C ARG A 179 0.23 15.68 6.33
N TRP A 180 -0.31 14.47 6.42
CA TRP A 180 -1.73 14.24 6.17
C TRP A 180 -2.55 14.51 7.43
N SER A 181 -3.56 15.36 7.27
CA SER A 181 -4.48 15.74 8.33
C SER A 181 -5.60 14.71 8.49
N ALA A 182 -6.53 14.99 9.42
CA ALA A 182 -7.74 14.20 9.59
C ALA A 182 -8.61 14.17 8.32
N LYS A 183 -8.59 15.23 7.49
CA LYS A 183 -9.34 15.28 6.22
C LYS A 183 -8.79 14.30 5.19
N GLU A 184 -7.46 14.28 4.97
CA GLU A 184 -6.85 13.31 4.06
C GLU A 184 -6.99 11.87 4.57
N ARG A 185 -6.87 11.64 5.89
CA ARG A 185 -7.12 10.32 6.49
C ARG A 185 -8.55 9.85 6.22
N TRP A 186 -9.53 10.72 6.47
CA TRP A 186 -10.95 10.44 6.21
C TRP A 186 -11.23 10.11 4.74
N ALA A 187 -10.61 10.86 3.82
CA ALA A 187 -10.74 10.62 2.38
C ALA A 187 -10.08 9.30 1.97
N ARG A 188 -8.91 8.98 2.55
CA ARG A 188 -8.17 7.74 2.25
C ARG A 188 -8.90 6.49 2.71
N GLU A 189 -9.54 6.54 3.88
CA GLU A 189 -10.41 5.48 4.39
C GLU A 189 -11.56 5.18 3.42
N ARG A 190 -12.18 6.24 2.89
CA ARG A 190 -13.34 6.19 1.98
C ARG A 190 -12.96 6.04 0.51
N PHE A 191 -11.67 5.96 0.19
CA PHE A 191 -11.19 5.95 -1.19
C PHE A 191 -11.88 4.89 -2.08
N PRO A 192 -12.13 3.64 -1.63
CA PRO A 192 -12.87 2.67 -2.45
C PRO A 192 -14.30 3.12 -2.80
N ALA A 193 -15.01 3.73 -1.84
CA ALA A 193 -16.37 4.24 -2.04
C ALA A 193 -16.38 5.49 -2.93
N ILE A 194 -15.44 6.42 -2.71
CA ILE A 194 -15.25 7.61 -3.55
C ILE A 194 -14.97 7.19 -5.00
N LYS A 195 -14.05 6.24 -5.20
CA LYS A 195 -13.69 5.75 -6.53
C LYS A 195 -14.88 5.06 -7.22
N LYS A 196 -15.70 4.33 -6.46
CA LYS A 196 -16.92 3.72 -6.99
C LYS A 196 -17.91 4.80 -7.44
N ALA A 197 -18.23 5.75 -6.56
CA ALA A 197 -19.15 6.84 -6.87
C ALA A 197 -18.68 7.60 -8.12
N PHE A 198 -17.39 7.96 -8.19
CA PHE A 198 -16.81 8.62 -9.37
C PHE A 198 -16.91 7.78 -10.66
N ALA A 199 -16.88 6.44 -10.57
CA ALA A 199 -17.03 5.57 -11.72
C ALA A 199 -18.50 5.42 -12.15
N ASP A 200 -19.43 5.37 -11.19
CA ASP A 200 -20.87 5.23 -11.42
C ASP A 200 -21.45 6.45 -12.17
N GLU A 201 -20.80 7.62 -12.07
CA GLU A 201 -21.15 8.86 -12.80
C GLU A 201 -20.91 8.78 -14.33
N GLY A 202 -20.32 7.68 -14.83
CA GLY A 202 -20.13 7.47 -16.26
C GLY A 202 -19.31 8.60 -16.91
N ASP A 203 -19.81 9.17 -18.00
CA ASP A 203 -19.13 10.27 -18.70
C ASP A 203 -19.22 11.61 -17.94
N ALA A 204 -20.25 11.82 -17.10
CA ALA A 204 -20.44 13.05 -16.32
C ALA A 204 -19.34 13.24 -15.26
N ARG A 205 -18.62 12.17 -14.89
CA ARG A 205 -17.49 12.23 -13.96
C ARG A 205 -16.39 13.22 -14.38
N HIS A 206 -16.29 13.55 -15.67
CA HIS A 206 -15.29 14.50 -16.17
C HIS A 206 -15.55 15.95 -15.74
N ASP A 207 -16.81 16.26 -15.38
CA ASP A 207 -17.22 17.58 -14.90
C ASP A 207 -17.04 17.74 -13.38
N ILE A 208 -16.94 16.63 -12.65
CA ILE A 208 -16.77 16.60 -11.19
C ILE A 208 -15.39 17.11 -10.80
N LYS A 209 -15.33 18.09 -9.88
CA LYS A 209 -14.09 18.74 -9.41
C LYS A 209 -13.85 18.55 -7.91
N THR A 210 -14.84 18.12 -7.15
CA THR A 210 -14.76 18.00 -5.69
C THR A 210 -15.30 16.68 -5.18
N LEU A 211 -14.86 16.29 -3.97
CA LEU A 211 -15.45 15.14 -3.28
C LEU A 211 -16.90 15.40 -2.84
N GLN A 212 -17.24 16.66 -2.57
CA GLN A 212 -18.59 17.05 -2.17
C GLN A 212 -19.62 16.79 -3.26
N GLU A 213 -19.29 17.04 -4.53
CA GLU A 213 -20.13 16.72 -5.69
C GLU A 213 -20.41 15.21 -5.82
N LEU A 214 -19.55 14.37 -5.25
CA LEU A 214 -19.72 12.91 -5.16
C LEU A 214 -20.46 12.46 -3.89
N GLY A 215 -20.96 13.40 -3.07
CA GLY A 215 -21.60 13.12 -1.79
C GLY A 215 -20.63 12.90 -0.62
N PHE A 216 -19.35 13.24 -0.77
CA PHE A 216 -18.33 13.10 0.27
C PHE A 216 -17.89 14.48 0.78
N ASP A 217 -18.57 14.98 1.82
CA ASP A 217 -18.25 16.23 2.50
C ASP A 217 -17.64 15.97 3.89
N TYR A 218 -16.34 16.22 4.02
CA TYR A 218 -15.61 16.06 5.29
C TYR A 218 -16.10 17.02 6.38
N ASP A 219 -16.40 18.27 6.01
CA ASP A 219 -16.69 19.32 6.96
C ASP A 219 -18.12 19.14 7.51
N ALA A 220 -19.06 18.69 6.67
CA ALA A 220 -20.38 18.23 7.12
C ALA A 220 -20.28 17.00 8.02
N TRP A 221 -19.54 15.98 7.59
CA TRP A 221 -19.30 14.78 8.40
C TRP A 221 -18.72 15.13 9.77
N LEU A 222 -17.72 16.01 9.83
CA LEU A 222 -17.08 16.41 11.09
C LEU A 222 -18.07 17.11 12.04
N ARG A 223 -18.96 17.97 11.52
CA ARG A 223 -20.00 18.63 12.33
C ARG A 223 -20.98 17.64 12.95
N GLU A 224 -21.30 16.55 12.26
CA GLU A 224 -22.19 15.50 12.77
C GLU A 224 -21.53 14.64 13.86
N GLN A 225 -20.20 14.50 13.82
CA GLN A 225 -19.45 13.72 14.82
C GLN A 225 -19.17 14.51 16.12
N LEU A 226 -19.22 15.85 16.07
CA LEU A 226 -19.03 16.66 17.26
C LEU A 226 -20.32 16.64 18.11
N PRO A 227 -20.24 16.38 19.43
CA PRO A 227 -21.41 16.44 20.29
C PRO A 227 -22.05 17.83 20.17
N GLN A 228 -23.36 17.87 19.89
CA GLN A 228 -24.13 19.10 20.07
C GLN A 228 -24.17 19.39 21.57
N ASN A 229 -23.18 20.13 22.07
CA ASN A 229 -23.29 20.71 23.41
C ASN A 229 -24.41 21.73 23.37
N GLY A 230 -25.60 21.28 23.76
CA GLY A 230 -26.78 22.11 23.94
C GLY A 230 -26.46 23.24 24.89
N VAL A 231 -26.58 24.46 24.38
CA VAL A 231 -26.70 25.66 25.20
C VAL A 231 -28.11 25.61 25.79
N GLU A 232 -28.28 24.93 26.92
CA GLU A 232 -29.34 25.30 27.87
C GLU A 232 -28.82 26.44 28.74
N ALA A 233 -28.89 27.65 28.17
CA ALA A 233 -29.04 28.85 28.98
C ALA A 233 -30.50 28.88 29.46
N GLY A 234 -30.78 28.13 30.53
CA GLY A 234 -32.09 28.09 31.18
C GLY A 234 -32.00 28.71 32.56
N HIS A 235 -32.56 29.90 32.70
CA HIS A 235 -32.77 30.62 33.96
C HIS A 235 -33.37 29.75 35.07
N SER A 236 -32.83 29.89 36.28
CA SER A 236 -33.55 29.95 37.57
C SER A 236 -32.62 30.50 38.64
#